data_AF-A0A481SV28-F1
#
_entry.id   AF-A0A481SV28-F1
#
_cell.length_a   1.000
_cell.length_b   1.000
_cell.length_c   1.000
_cell.angle_alpha   90.00
_cell.angle_beta   90.00
_cell.angle_gamma   90.00
#
_symmetry.space_group_name_H-M   'P 1'
#
loop_
_entity.id
_entity.type
_entity.pdbx_description
1 polymer ?
#
loop_
_entity_poly.entity_id
_entity_poly.type
_entity_poly.pdbx_seq_one_letter_code
_entity_poly.pdbx_strand_id
1 'polypeptide(L)'
;DIIRGKDLFLGHQQRKKHLEKRLEQMFKNIKENNEKLNSLENEQVREYWWALNRQEIWKAITCDALQNANYFRNACSDNQKGTIGKCRCVTNDVPTYFDYVPQYLR
;
A
#
# COMPACT_ATOMS: atom_id res chain seq x y z
N ASP A 1 1.09 0.42 -5.65
CA ASP A 1 1.71 1.18 -6.76
C ASP A 1 0.96 2.42 -7.19
N ILE A 2 -0.36 2.34 -7.45
CA ILE A 2 -1.18 3.50 -7.82
C ILE A 2 -0.97 4.68 -6.86
N ILE A 3 -1.12 4.45 -5.55
CA ILE A 3 -0.90 5.50 -4.53
C ILE A 3 0.50 6.11 -4.57
N ARG A 4 1.51 5.35 -5.03
CA ARG A 4 2.93 5.75 -5.07
C ARG A 4 3.39 6.26 -6.44
N GLY A 5 2.51 6.30 -7.44
CA GLY A 5 2.88 6.72 -8.80
C GLY A 5 3.74 5.71 -9.55
N LYS A 6 3.83 4.46 -9.06
CA LYS A 6 4.66 3.38 -9.65
C LYS A 6 3.87 2.40 -10.51
N ASP A 7 2.60 2.68 -10.76
CA ASP A 7 1.76 1.80 -11.56
C ASP A 7 2.04 1.95 -13.06
N LEU A 8 2.26 0.83 -13.73
CA LEU A 8 2.62 0.67 -15.14
C LEU A 8 1.42 0.35 -16.04
N PHE A 9 0.20 0.27 -15.50
CA PHE A 9 -0.99 -0.05 -16.30
C PHE A 9 -1.20 0.99 -17.42
N LEU A 10 -1.24 0.54 -18.67
CA LEU A 10 -1.37 1.42 -19.85
C LEU A 10 -2.81 1.58 -20.35
N GLY A 11 -3.75 0.77 -19.86
CA GLY A 11 -5.16 0.87 -20.22
C GLY A 11 -5.84 2.11 -19.63
N HIS A 12 -6.95 2.52 -20.24
CA HIS A 12 -7.77 3.66 -19.77
C HIS A 12 -6.97 4.93 -19.45
N GLN A 13 -6.02 5.30 -20.32
CA GLN A 13 -5.05 6.38 -20.07
C GLN A 13 -5.68 7.68 -19.57
N GLN A 14 -6.85 8.07 -20.11
CA GLN A 14 -7.53 9.28 -19.66
C GLN A 14 -7.94 9.20 -18.18
N ARG A 15 -8.59 8.09 -17.76
CA ARG A 15 -8.99 7.89 -16.36
C ARG A 15 -7.77 7.79 -15.45
N LYS A 16 -6.73 7.09 -15.89
CA LYS A 16 -5.47 6.98 -15.15
C LYS A 16 -4.82 8.35 -14.93
N LYS A 17 -4.70 9.17 -15.98
CA LYS A 17 -4.18 10.55 -15.89
C LYS A 17 -5.00 11.41 -14.93
N HIS A 18 -6.33 11.29 -14.95
CA HIS A 18 -7.19 12.01 -14.03
C HIS A 18 -7.00 11.58 -12.57
N LEU A 19 -6.89 10.27 -12.32
CA LEU A 19 -6.61 9.75 -10.98
C LEU A 19 -5.24 10.20 -10.48
N GLU A 20 -4.21 10.06 -11.31
CA GLU A 20 -2.84 10.43 -10.95
C GLU A 20 -2.73 11.91 -10.63
N LYS A 21 -3.32 12.78 -11.46
CA LYS A 21 -3.35 14.23 -11.21
C LYS A 21 -4.04 14.58 -9.89
N ARG A 22 -5.10 13.85 -9.51
CA ARG A 22 -5.77 14.05 -8.22
C ARG A 22 -4.91 13.61 -7.05
N LEU A 23 -4.22 12.47 -7.18
CA LEU A 23 -3.28 11.99 -6.15
C LEU A 23 -2.10 12.96 -5.98
N GLU A 24 -1.48 13.38 -7.08
CA GLU A 24 -0.40 14.37 -7.07
C GLU A 24 -0.81 15.66 -6.35
N GLN A 25 -2.00 16.20 -6.68
CA GLN A 25 -2.52 17.40 -6.04
C GLN A 25 -2.80 17.20 -4.55
N MET A 26 -3.37 16.05 -4.16
CA MET A 26 -3.64 15.73 -2.76
C MET A 26 -2.36 15.68 -1.94
N PHE A 27 -1.31 15.01 -2.44
CA PHE A 27 -0.04 14.90 -1.72
C PHE A 27 0.76 16.22 -1.74
N LYS A 28 0.63 17.02 -2.80
CA LYS A 28 1.13 18.40 -2.81
C LYS A 28 0.49 19.24 -1.71
N ASN A 29 -0.83 19.16 -1.55
CA ASN A 29 -1.53 19.86 -0.47
C ASN A 29 -1.08 19.36 0.92
N ILE A 30 -0.87 18.04 1.11
CA ILE A 30 -0.35 17.49 2.38
C ILE A 30 1.05 18.04 2.68
N LYS A 31 1.91 18.10 1.66
CA LYS A 31 3.26 18.64 1.76
C LYS A 31 3.25 20.12 2.14
N GLU A 32 2.49 20.95 1.41
CA GLU A 32 2.43 22.40 1.64
C GLU A 32 1.86 22.76 3.03
N ASN A 33 0.98 21.93 3.59
CA ASN A 33 0.42 22.12 4.93
C ASN A 33 1.33 21.57 6.05
N ASN A 34 2.52 21.07 5.75
CA ASN A 34 3.45 20.53 6.74
C ASN A 34 4.89 20.94 6.43
N GLU A 35 5.40 21.92 7.17
CA GLU A 35 6.75 22.47 6.96
C GLU A 35 7.86 21.42 6.97
N LYS A 36 7.69 20.33 7.74
CA LYS A 36 8.67 19.23 7.79
C LYS A 36 8.76 18.43 6.50
N LEU A 37 7.73 18.47 5.66
CA LEU A 37 7.67 17.75 4.39
C LEU A 37 8.15 18.62 3.21
N ASN A 38 8.35 19.93 3.41
CA ASN A 38 8.71 20.84 2.31
C ASN A 38 10.01 20.46 1.59
N SER A 39 10.97 19.87 2.32
CA SER A 39 12.24 19.38 1.78
C SER A 39 12.13 18.07 0.98
N LEU A 40 11.01 17.36 1.05
CA LEU A 40 10.80 16.08 0.37
C LEU A 40 10.14 16.27 -1.00
N GLU A 41 10.51 15.42 -1.95
CA GLU A 41 9.76 15.29 -3.21
C GLU A 41 8.38 14.68 -2.97
N ASN A 42 7.43 14.97 -3.87
CA ASN A 42 6.05 14.49 -3.72
C ASN A 42 6.00 12.95 -3.72
N GLU A 43 6.85 12.33 -4.52
CA GLU A 43 7.08 10.90 -4.64
C GLU A 43 7.57 10.29 -3.31
N GLN A 44 8.47 10.97 -2.60
CA GLN A 44 8.96 10.53 -1.29
C GLN A 44 7.85 10.57 -0.25
N VAL A 45 7.03 11.64 -0.25
CA VAL A 45 5.88 11.75 0.66
C VAL A 45 4.89 10.60 0.42
N ARG A 46 4.65 10.23 -0.85
CA ARG A 46 3.76 9.12 -1.21
C ARG A 46 4.28 7.76 -0.74
N GLU A 47 5.59 7.52 -0.83
CA GLU A 47 6.24 6.31 -0.30
C GLU A 47 6.13 6.22 1.23
N TYR A 48 6.43 7.30 1.95
CA TYR A 48 6.31 7.34 3.40
C TYR A 48 4.86 7.18 3.86
N TRP A 49 3.92 7.81 3.16
CA TRP A 49 2.50 7.62 3.44
C TRP A 49 2.10 6.16 3.27
N TRP A 50 2.53 5.48 2.21
CA TRP A 50 2.25 4.07 2.02
C TRP A 50 2.87 3.22 3.13
N ALA A 51 4.15 3.44 3.47
CA ALA A 51 4.84 2.69 4.51
C ALA A 51 4.15 2.80 5.88
N LEU A 52 3.64 3.98 6.22
CA LEU A 52 2.93 4.24 7.49
C LEU A 52 1.52 3.63 7.51
N ASN A 53 0.80 3.62 6.37
CA ASN A 53 -0.63 3.28 6.34
C ASN A 53 -0.92 1.86 5.81
N ARG A 54 0.07 1.13 5.29
CA ARG A 54 -0.12 -0.19 4.66
C ARG A 54 -0.82 -1.22 5.57
N GLN A 55 -0.60 -1.17 6.89
CA GLN A 55 -1.25 -2.06 7.85
C GLN A 55 -2.76 -1.82 7.92
N GLU A 56 -3.19 -0.56 8.04
CA GLU A 56 -4.62 -0.19 8.05
C GLU A 56 -5.28 -0.48 6.70
N ILE A 57 -4.56 -0.26 5.60
CA ILE A 57 -5.06 -0.61 4.26
C ILE A 57 -5.25 -2.12 4.12
N TRP A 58 -4.30 -2.94 4.59
CA TRP A 58 -4.43 -4.40 4.58
C TRP A 58 -5.62 -4.87 5.42
N LYS A 59 -5.81 -4.25 6.60
CA LYS A 59 -6.96 -4.49 7.47
C LYS A 59 -8.28 -4.11 6.79
N ALA A 60 -8.32 -3.04 6.00
CA ALA A 60 -9.51 -2.71 5.22
C ALA A 60 -9.78 -3.74 4.11
N ILE A 61 -8.75 -4.09 3.31
CA ILE A 61 -8.85 -5.06 2.20
C ILE A 61 -9.37 -6.42 2.67
N THR A 62 -8.90 -6.88 3.82
CA THR A 62 -9.22 -8.19 4.35
C THR A 62 -10.44 -8.21 5.28
N CYS A 63 -11.18 -7.10 5.39
CA CYS A 63 -12.30 -6.98 6.33
C CYS A 63 -13.37 -8.07 6.10
N ASP A 64 -13.67 -8.33 4.82
CA ASP A 64 -14.68 -9.28 4.36
C ASP A 64 -14.08 -10.62 3.89
N ALA A 65 -12.79 -10.87 4.18
CA ALA A 65 -12.19 -12.17 3.90
C ALA A 65 -12.83 -13.26 4.76
N LEU A 66 -12.89 -14.50 4.25
CA LEU A 66 -13.43 -15.64 4.98
C LEU A 66 -12.68 -15.84 6.31
N GLN A 67 -13.39 -16.29 7.33
CA GLN A 67 -12.81 -16.49 8.68
C GLN A 67 -11.68 -17.53 8.69
N ASN A 68 -11.71 -18.48 7.75
CA ASN A 68 -10.68 -19.50 7.58
C ASN A 68 -9.74 -19.21 6.39
N ALA A 69 -9.87 -18.06 5.71
CA ALA A 69 -8.95 -17.67 4.65
C ALA A 69 -7.58 -17.36 5.26
N ASN A 70 -6.55 -17.99 4.73
CA ASN A 70 -5.18 -17.78 5.14
C ASN A 70 -4.33 -17.31 3.97
N TYR A 71 -3.34 -16.48 4.27
CA TYR A 71 -2.28 -16.20 3.32
C TYR A 71 -1.46 -17.47 3.09
N PHE A 72 -1.14 -17.75 1.83
CA PHE A 72 -0.60 -19.04 1.40
C PHE A 72 0.83 -19.34 1.90
N ARG A 73 1.54 -18.37 2.47
CA ARG A 73 2.87 -18.55 3.08
C ARG A 73 2.79 -18.35 4.59
N ASN A 74 3.65 -19.06 5.31
CA ASN A 74 3.99 -18.69 6.68
C ASN A 74 4.78 -17.38 6.63
N ALA A 75 4.13 -16.29 7.01
CA ALA A 75 4.67 -14.94 6.91
C ALA A 75 4.51 -14.14 8.21
N CYS A 76 3.90 -14.74 9.24
CA CYS A 76 3.74 -14.15 10.56
C CYS A 76 4.84 -14.68 11.49
N SER A 77 5.24 -13.87 12.48
CA SER A 77 6.25 -14.23 13.49
C SER A 77 7.53 -14.79 12.85
N ASP A 78 8.24 -13.96 12.07
CA ASP A 78 9.49 -14.34 11.38
C ASP A 78 9.35 -15.57 10.47
N ASN A 79 8.25 -15.63 9.71
CA ASN A 79 7.91 -16.75 8.82
C ASN A 79 7.70 -18.10 9.52
N GLN A 80 7.56 -18.12 10.85
CA GLN A 80 7.32 -19.35 11.61
C GLN A 80 5.84 -19.71 11.68
N LYS A 81 4.94 -18.73 11.49
CA LYS A 81 3.49 -18.91 11.61
C LYS A 81 2.75 -18.44 10.36
N GLY A 82 1.65 -19.13 10.07
CA GLY A 82 0.65 -18.67 9.11
C GLY A 82 -0.22 -17.55 9.67
N THR A 83 -1.03 -16.95 8.80
CA THR A 83 -2.12 -16.07 9.24
C THR A 83 -3.18 -16.87 9.98
N ILE A 84 -3.92 -16.21 10.87
CA ILE A 84 -5.04 -16.81 11.61
C ILE A 84 -6.32 -16.14 11.13
N GLY A 85 -6.89 -16.69 10.06
CA GLY A 85 -8.14 -16.21 9.51
C GLY A 85 -8.04 -14.83 8.87
N LYS A 86 -8.98 -14.54 7.96
CA LYS A 86 -9.05 -13.28 7.23
C LYS A 86 -7.72 -12.81 6.62
N CYS A 87 -6.80 -13.73 6.29
CA CYS A 87 -5.47 -13.40 5.79
C CYS A 87 -4.68 -12.40 6.69
N ARG A 88 -4.80 -12.47 8.02
CA ARG A 88 -4.10 -11.59 8.97
C ARG A 88 -3.20 -12.33 9.95
N CYS A 89 -2.10 -11.69 10.34
CA CYS A 89 -1.35 -12.10 11.52
C CYS A 89 -2.11 -11.69 12.79
N VAL A 90 -1.87 -12.38 13.92
CA VAL A 90 -2.46 -12.03 15.22
C VAL A 90 -2.09 -10.61 15.64
N THR A 91 -0.88 -10.18 15.29
CA THR A 91 -0.34 -8.83 15.51
C THR A 91 -0.94 -7.77 14.57
N ASN A 92 -1.82 -8.16 13.64
CA ASN A 92 -2.30 -7.36 12.51
C ASN A 92 -1.21 -6.91 11.52
N ASP A 93 -0.03 -7.54 11.57
CA ASP A 93 1.01 -7.33 10.56
C ASP A 93 0.54 -7.79 9.17
N VAL A 94 1.03 -7.08 8.15
CA VAL A 94 0.78 -7.43 6.75
C VAL A 94 1.63 -8.66 6.41
N PRO A 95 1.03 -9.82 6.06
CA PRO A 95 1.76 -11.06 5.82
C PRO A 95 2.45 -11.11 4.44
N THR A 96 2.58 -9.97 3.75
CA THR A 96 3.16 -9.90 2.42
C THR A 96 4.04 -8.66 2.28
N TYR A 97 5.03 -8.77 1.41
CA TYR A 97 5.90 -7.67 0.97
C TYR A 97 5.81 -7.47 -0.54
N PHE A 98 4.76 -7.97 -1.20
CA PHE A 98 4.58 -7.75 -2.64
C PHE A 98 4.50 -6.26 -2.99
N ASP A 99 4.03 -5.41 -2.07
CA ASP A 99 4.09 -3.97 -2.24
C ASP A 99 5.53 -3.39 -2.27
N TYR A 100 6.56 -4.17 -1.94
CA TYR A 100 7.97 -3.77 -2.12
C TYR A 100 8.65 -4.47 -3.30
N VAL A 101 7.92 -5.30 -4.06
CA VAL A 101 8.42 -5.95 -5.27
C VAL A 101 8.03 -5.10 -6.50
N PRO A 102 8.97 -4.83 -7.44
CA PRO A 102 8.68 -4.12 -8.68
C PRO A 102 7.49 -4.74 -9.42
N GLN A 103 6.58 -3.93 -9.96
CA GLN A 103 5.31 -4.41 -10.56
C GLN A 103 5.49 -5.47 -11.63
N TYR A 104 6.54 -5.34 -12.44
CA TYR A 104 6.83 -6.29 -13.50
C TYR A 104 7.14 -7.70 -13.00
N LEU A 105 7.63 -7.84 -11.76
CA LEU A 105 8.03 -9.12 -11.16
C LEU A 105 6.95 -9.73 -10.25
N ARG A 106 5.82 -9.05 -10.04
CA ARG A 106 4.72 -9.52 -9.19
C ARG A 106 3.80 -10.45 -9.94
#